data_AF-D5A830-F1
#
_entry.id   AF-D5A830-F1
#
_cell.length_a   1.000
_cell.length_b   1.000
_cell.length_c   1.000
_cell.angle_alpha   90.00
_cell.angle_beta   90.00
_cell.angle_gamma   90.00
#
_symmetry.space_group_name_H-M   'P 1'
#
loop_
_entity.id
_entity.type
_entity.pdbx_description
1 polymer ?
#
loop_
_entity_poly.entity_id
_entity_poly.type
_entity_poly.pdbx_seq_one_letter_code
_entity_poly.pdbx_strand_id
1 'polypeptide(L)'
;MVSNYEGMILKKSGQARFLCFVVTAIAKLATYHRELIPRARVCLAKVARSRYVLDKTVWMRARDYLGLMNEPAICLSILGPSSGSHHCPATVRWSEGGTKAVAHIPFYLLGEKDGPPFHDYSLSDIVGKT
;
A
#
# COMPACT_ATOMS: atom_id res chain seq x y z
N MET A 1 -44.84 -1.85 18.29
CA MET A 1 -43.98 -2.91 17.70
C MET A 1 -42.94 -2.36 16.74
N VAL A 2 -43.21 -1.31 15.95
CA VAL A 2 -42.30 -0.73 14.92
C VAL A 2 -40.93 -0.22 15.44
N SER A 3 -40.82 0.32 16.66
CA SER A 3 -39.54 0.88 17.18
C SER A 3 -38.43 -0.15 17.43
N ASN A 4 -38.75 -1.43 17.64
CA ASN A 4 -37.73 -2.43 17.96
C ASN A 4 -36.94 -2.86 16.72
N TYR A 5 -37.55 -2.86 15.53
CA TYR A 5 -36.89 -3.29 14.29
C TYR A 5 -35.85 -2.26 13.82
N GLU A 6 -36.18 -0.97 13.92
CA GLU A 6 -35.26 0.15 13.62
C GLU A 6 -34.00 0.12 14.50
N GLY A 7 -34.17 -0.12 15.81
CA GLY A 7 -33.06 -0.27 16.74
C GLY A 7 -32.16 -1.48 16.43
N MET A 8 -32.74 -2.58 15.92
CA MET A 8 -31.97 -3.76 15.51
C MET A 8 -31.21 -3.54 14.19
N ILE A 9 -31.80 -2.80 13.24
CA ILE A 9 -31.15 -2.44 11.96
C ILE A 9 -29.99 -1.47 12.21
N LEU A 10 -30.17 -0.46 13.07
CA LEU A 10 -29.11 0.49 13.44
C LEU A 10 -27.94 -0.21 14.15
N LYS A 11 -28.21 -1.14 15.07
CA LYS A 11 -27.17 -1.93 15.74
C LYS A 11 -26.42 -2.82 14.75
N LYS A 12 -27.12 -3.46 13.81
CA LYS A 12 -26.50 -4.25 12.74
C LYS A 12 -25.62 -3.39 11.80
N SER A 13 -26.08 -2.19 11.42
CA SER A 13 -25.32 -1.29 10.55
C SER A 13 -24.07 -0.73 11.26
N GLY A 14 -24.17 -0.41 12.56
CA GLY A 14 -23.04 -0.03 13.39
C GLY A 14 -21.97 -1.13 13.49
N GLN A 15 -22.41 -2.38 13.71
CA GLN A 15 -21.53 -3.54 13.75
C GLN A 15 -20.83 -3.80 12.40
N ALA A 16 -21.54 -3.67 11.29
CA ALA A 16 -20.96 -3.79 9.95
C ALA A 16 -19.91 -2.70 9.68
N ARG A 17 -20.22 -1.44 10.01
CA ARG A 17 -19.26 -0.34 9.87
C ARG A 17 -18.01 -0.54 10.74
N PHE A 18 -18.19 -0.99 11.98
CA PHE A 18 -17.07 -1.34 12.85
C PHE A 18 -16.21 -2.47 12.26
N LEU A 19 -16.82 -3.54 11.77
CA LEU A 19 -16.11 -4.64 11.11
C LEU A 19 -15.34 -4.17 9.86
N CYS A 20 -15.88 -3.23 9.07
CA CYS A 20 -15.16 -2.60 7.96
C CYS A 20 -13.89 -1.88 8.43
N PHE A 21 -13.94 -1.18 9.57
CA PHE A 21 -12.75 -0.55 10.15
C PHE A 21 -11.72 -1.58 10.63
N VAL A 22 -12.18 -2.65 11.30
CA VAL A 22 -11.31 -3.75 11.74
C VAL A 22 -10.61 -4.41 10.55
N VAL A 23 -11.35 -4.70 9.47
CA VAL A 23 -10.81 -5.28 8.24
C VAL A 23 -9.73 -4.38 7.62
N THR A 24 -9.96 -3.07 7.56
CA THR A 24 -8.95 -2.10 7.09
C THR A 24 -7.75 -2.02 8.04
N ALA A 25 -7.95 -2.05 9.35
CA ALA A 25 -6.87 -1.99 10.33
C ALA A 25 -5.96 -3.23 10.24
N ILE A 26 -6.53 -4.43 10.08
CA ILE A 26 -5.78 -5.67 9.86
C ILE A 26 -4.92 -5.55 8.59
N ALA A 27 -5.50 -5.07 7.49
CA ALA A 27 -4.78 -4.89 6.24
C ALA A 27 -3.63 -3.88 6.39
N LYS A 28 -3.88 -2.74 7.05
CA LYS A 28 -2.84 -1.75 7.38
C LYS A 28 -1.72 -2.36 8.23
N LEU A 29 -2.02 -3.01 9.34
CA LEU A 29 -1.00 -3.63 10.21
C LEU A 29 -0.13 -4.63 9.46
N ALA A 30 -0.72 -5.42 8.58
CA ALA A 30 0.01 -6.37 7.76
C ALA A 30 0.88 -5.72 6.66
N THR A 31 0.56 -4.50 6.21
CA THR A 31 1.47 -3.74 5.33
C THR A 31 2.73 -3.24 6.03
N TYR A 32 2.66 -2.92 7.31
CA TYR A 32 3.83 -2.51 8.10
C TYR A 32 4.64 -3.70 8.63
N HIS A 33 3.95 -4.75 9.09
CA HIS A 33 4.57 -5.92 9.71
C HIS A 33 4.42 -7.15 8.80
N ARG A 34 5.47 -7.43 8.01
CA ARG A 34 5.45 -8.51 7.02
C ARG A 34 5.20 -9.90 7.63
N GLU A 35 5.58 -10.10 8.89
CA GLU A 35 5.33 -11.33 9.65
C GLU A 35 3.84 -11.61 9.88
N LEU A 36 3.00 -10.57 9.87
CA LEU A 36 1.56 -10.69 10.06
C LEU A 36 0.80 -10.97 8.75
N ILE A 37 1.44 -10.82 7.58
CA ILE A 37 0.82 -11.04 6.26
C ILE A 37 0.12 -12.40 6.15
N PRO A 38 0.75 -13.55 6.44
CA PRO A 38 0.08 -14.85 6.30
C PRO A 38 -1.14 -14.97 7.21
N ARG A 39 -1.07 -14.45 8.44
CA ARG A 39 -2.18 -14.46 9.40
C ARG A 39 -3.32 -13.55 8.94
N ALA A 40 -3.00 -12.34 8.50
CA ALA A 40 -3.96 -11.38 7.97
C ALA A 40 -4.67 -11.91 6.72
N ARG A 41 -3.95 -12.55 5.81
CA ARG A 41 -4.53 -13.21 4.62
C ARG A 41 -5.54 -14.29 5.03
N VAL A 42 -5.21 -15.13 6.00
CA VAL A 42 -6.13 -16.17 6.50
C VAL A 42 -7.38 -15.54 7.13
N CYS A 43 -7.22 -14.50 7.95
CA CYS A 43 -8.33 -13.78 8.57
C CYS A 43 -9.26 -13.16 7.51
N LEU A 44 -8.70 -12.40 6.56
CA LEU A 44 -9.47 -11.78 5.48
C LEU A 44 -10.13 -12.82 4.57
N ALA A 45 -9.43 -13.91 4.25
CA ALA A 45 -9.98 -15.01 3.45
C ALA A 45 -11.12 -15.75 4.16
N LYS A 46 -11.12 -15.81 5.50
CA LYS A 46 -12.27 -16.34 6.27
C LYS A 46 -13.47 -15.40 6.16
N VAL A 47 -13.26 -14.09 6.34
CA VAL A 47 -14.32 -13.07 6.22
C VAL A 47 -14.89 -13.03 4.79
N ALA A 48 -14.02 -13.06 3.78
CA ALA A 48 -14.40 -13.07 2.37
C ALA A 48 -15.13 -14.35 1.92
N ARG A 49 -14.99 -15.46 2.65
CA ARG A 49 -15.76 -16.69 2.41
C ARG A 49 -17.11 -16.69 3.13
N SER A 50 -17.29 -15.87 4.15
CA SER A 50 -18.53 -15.75 4.94
C SER A 50 -19.62 -14.88 4.27
N ARG A 51 -19.73 -14.97 2.93
CA ARG A 51 -20.56 -14.12 2.06
C ARG A 51 -22.04 -14.01 2.48
N TYR A 52 -22.54 -14.99 3.22
CA TYR A 52 -23.93 -15.10 3.64
C TYR A 52 -24.21 -14.62 5.07
N VAL A 53 -23.18 -14.45 5.91
CA VAL A 53 -23.34 -14.19 7.36
C VAL A 53 -23.03 -12.74 7.73
N LEU A 54 -22.25 -12.04 6.90
CA LEU A 54 -21.82 -10.67 7.14
C LEU A 54 -22.42 -9.70 6.11
N ASP A 55 -22.48 -8.42 6.50
CA ASP A 55 -22.89 -7.33 5.62
C ASP A 55 -22.05 -7.31 4.32
N LYS A 56 -22.70 -7.07 3.18
CA LYS A 56 -22.09 -7.02 1.85
C LYS A 56 -20.87 -6.09 1.81
N THR A 57 -20.90 -4.99 2.54
CA THR A 57 -19.82 -3.99 2.60
C THR A 57 -18.55 -4.54 3.26
N VAL A 58 -18.70 -5.30 4.35
CA VAL A 58 -17.60 -5.95 5.08
C VAL A 58 -16.98 -7.04 4.21
N TRP A 59 -17.81 -7.85 3.58
CA TRP A 59 -17.38 -8.91 2.68
C TRP A 59 -16.59 -8.36 1.48
N MET A 60 -17.10 -7.31 0.84
CA MET A 60 -16.45 -6.66 -0.30
C MET A 60 -15.09 -6.11 0.10
N ARG A 61 -15.02 -5.35 1.21
CA ARG A 61 -13.74 -4.84 1.73
C ARG A 61 -12.72 -5.93 2.02
N ALA A 62 -13.15 -7.05 2.62
CA ALA A 62 -12.24 -8.15 2.93
C ALA A 62 -11.70 -8.80 1.64
N ARG A 63 -12.53 -8.91 0.60
CA ARG A 63 -12.14 -9.44 -0.71
C ARG A 63 -11.16 -8.50 -1.42
N ASP A 64 -11.43 -7.20 -1.40
CA ASP A 64 -10.58 -6.19 -2.03
C ASP A 64 -9.19 -6.17 -1.40
N TYR A 65 -9.10 -6.16 -0.06
CA TYR A 65 -7.80 -6.21 0.62
C TYR A 65 -7.08 -7.53 0.46
N LEU A 66 -7.79 -8.66 0.37
CA LEU A 66 -7.16 -9.95 0.09
C LEU A 66 -6.50 -9.95 -1.30
N GLY A 67 -7.14 -9.35 -2.31
CA GLY A 67 -6.57 -9.16 -3.63
C GLY A 67 -5.37 -8.20 -3.59
N LEU A 68 -5.53 -7.06 -2.91
CA LEU A 68 -4.49 -6.05 -2.78
C LEU A 68 -3.22 -6.60 -2.08
N MET A 69 -3.39 -7.50 -1.11
CA MET A 69 -2.28 -8.17 -0.42
C MET A 69 -1.45 -9.11 -1.29
N ASN A 70 -1.88 -9.46 -2.50
CA ASN A 70 -1.00 -10.14 -3.48
C ASN A 70 0.02 -9.18 -4.11
N GLU A 71 -0.26 -7.88 -4.10
CA GLU A 71 0.58 -6.84 -4.73
C GLU A 71 1.08 -5.86 -3.66
N PRO A 72 2.18 -6.19 -2.96
CA PRO A 72 2.61 -5.45 -1.77
C PRO A 72 2.96 -3.98 -2.04
N ALA A 73 3.44 -3.65 -3.24
CA ALA A 73 3.74 -2.27 -3.62
C ALA A 73 2.48 -1.40 -3.74
N ILE A 74 1.41 -1.93 -4.33
CA ILE A 74 0.12 -1.24 -4.45
C ILE A 74 -0.60 -1.21 -3.10
N CYS A 75 -0.50 -2.30 -2.34
CA CYS A 75 -1.03 -2.36 -0.98
C CYS A 75 -0.44 -1.25 -0.11
N LEU A 76 0.88 -1.04 -0.19
CA LEU A 76 1.57 0.01 0.55
C LEU A 76 1.21 1.42 0.04
N SER A 77 0.98 1.63 -1.25
CA SER A 77 0.59 2.97 -1.75
C SER A 77 -0.82 3.38 -1.32
N ILE A 78 -1.73 2.41 -1.18
CA ILE A 78 -3.13 2.67 -0.80
C ILE A 78 -3.32 2.69 0.73
N LEU A 79 -2.67 1.77 1.44
CA LEU A 79 -2.83 1.60 2.89
C LEU A 79 -1.71 2.23 3.73
N GLY A 80 -0.64 2.65 3.07
CA GLY A 80 0.52 3.28 3.69
C GLY A 80 0.19 4.60 4.40
N PRO A 81 1.14 5.10 5.18
CA PRO A 81 0.95 6.32 5.95
C PRO A 81 0.91 7.51 5.00
N SER A 82 -0.10 8.38 5.14
CA SER A 82 -0.19 9.62 4.36
C SER A 82 0.89 10.62 4.74
N SER A 83 1.48 10.46 5.93
CA SER A 83 2.64 11.22 6.39
C SER A 83 3.91 10.58 5.83
N GLY A 84 4.56 11.26 4.89
CA GLY A 84 5.74 10.78 4.16
C GLY A 84 7.00 10.63 5.02
N SER A 85 7.00 9.71 5.99
CA SER A 85 8.14 9.47 6.88
C SER A 85 8.40 8.00 7.21
N HIS A 86 8.12 7.08 6.29
CA HIS A 86 8.78 5.77 6.33
C HIS A 86 9.78 5.71 5.19
N HIS A 87 11.02 6.02 5.53
CA HIS A 87 12.20 5.78 4.70
C HIS A 87 12.28 4.27 4.42
N CYS A 88 11.64 3.83 3.34
CA CYS A 88 12.05 2.58 2.72
C CYS A 88 13.38 2.87 2.04
N PRO A 89 14.43 2.05 2.24
CA PRO A 89 15.75 2.27 1.61
C PRO A 89 15.71 2.34 0.07
N ALA A 90 14.58 1.92 -0.54
CA ALA A 90 14.35 1.91 -1.99
C ALA A 90 13.33 2.95 -2.47
N THR A 91 12.75 3.78 -1.59
CA THR A 91 11.82 4.84 -2.03
C THR A 91 12.61 6.08 -2.39
N VAL A 92 12.74 6.33 -3.69
CA VAL A 92 13.37 7.54 -4.24
C VAL A 92 12.61 8.77 -3.74
N ARG A 93 13.31 9.65 -3.02
CA ARG A 93 12.76 10.90 -2.51
C ARG A 93 12.67 11.92 -3.66
N TRP A 94 11.55 11.90 -4.38
CA TRP A 94 11.33 12.75 -5.57
C TRP A 94 11.46 14.25 -5.32
N SER A 95 11.23 14.72 -4.08
CA SER A 95 11.47 16.12 -3.70
C SER A 95 12.96 16.53 -3.76
N GLU A 96 13.86 15.56 -3.85
CA GLU A 96 15.30 15.72 -4.03
C GLU A 96 15.73 15.48 -5.50
N GLY A 97 14.79 15.06 -6.36
CA GLY A 97 15.02 14.69 -7.75
C GLY A 97 15.34 15.86 -8.69
N GLY A 98 15.32 17.10 -8.20
CA GLY A 98 15.86 18.25 -8.94
C GLY A 98 17.40 18.29 -8.95
N THR A 99 18.04 17.65 -7.97
CA THR A 99 19.51 17.70 -7.76
C THR A 99 20.22 16.38 -8.02
N LYS A 100 19.52 15.24 -7.91
CA LYS A 100 20.11 13.92 -8.14
C LYS A 100 19.19 13.05 -8.98
N ALA A 101 19.61 12.77 -10.22
CA ALA A 101 18.93 11.81 -11.08
C ALA A 101 19.54 10.43 -10.84
N VAL A 102 18.86 9.57 -10.09
CA VAL A 102 19.24 8.15 -10.00
C VAL A 102 18.70 7.45 -11.24
N ALA A 103 19.42 7.58 -12.34
CA ALA A 103 19.18 6.78 -13.52
C ALA A 103 20.18 5.61 -13.54
N HIS A 104 19.67 4.39 -13.69
CA HIS A 104 20.46 3.28 -14.21
C HIS A 104 20.78 3.59 -15.67
N ILE A 105 21.75 4.47 -15.91
CA ILE A 105 22.22 4.79 -17.26
C ILE A 105 23.09 3.62 -17.70
N PRO A 106 22.72 2.90 -18.77
CA PRO A 106 23.59 1.86 -19.32
C PRO A 106 24.96 2.45 -19.66
N PHE A 107 26.02 1.75 -19.23
CA PHE A 107 27.41 2.21 -19.32
C PHE A 107 27.84 2.67 -20.73
N TYR A 108 27.24 2.11 -21.78
CA TYR A 108 27.55 2.46 -23.18
C TYR A 108 27.09 3.87 -23.59
N LEU A 109 26.17 4.50 -22.85
CA LEU A 109 25.77 5.89 -23.09
C LEU A 109 26.72 6.91 -22.46
N LEU A 110 27.61 6.46 -21.57
CA LEU A 110 28.44 7.32 -20.72
C LEU A 110 29.83 7.58 -21.28
N GLY A 111 30.13 7.12 -22.50
CA GLY A 111 31.37 7.39 -23.24
C GLY A 111 32.62 7.21 -22.38
N GLU A 112 33.05 5.97 -22.16
CA GLU A 112 34.33 5.58 -21.53
C GLU A 112 34.93 6.60 -20.54
N LYS A 113 34.15 6.98 -19.51
CA LYS A 113 34.73 7.71 -18.38
C LYS A 113 35.21 6.71 -17.34
N ASP A 114 36.53 6.60 -17.19
CA ASP A 114 37.17 5.76 -16.19
C ASP A 114 36.77 6.19 -14.77
N GLY A 115 36.13 5.27 -14.04
CA GLY A 115 35.75 5.47 -12.64
C GLY A 115 34.83 4.36 -12.09
N PRO A 116 34.84 4.11 -10.78
CA PRO A 116 33.91 3.18 -10.14
C PRO A 116 32.45 3.67 -10.33
N PRO A 117 31.43 2.77 -10.33
CA PRO A 117 30.06 3.04 -10.79
C PRO A 117 29.21 3.86 -9.79
N PHE A 118 29.83 4.80 -9.09
CA PHE A 118 29.21 5.75 -8.16
C PHE A 118 29.40 7.16 -8.69
N HIS A 119 28.76 7.45 -9.82
CA HIS A 119 28.68 8.82 -10.30
C HIS A 119 27.26 9.30 -10.00
N ASP A 120 27.15 10.20 -9.02
CA ASP A 120 26.00 11.09 -8.88
C ASP A 120 25.96 11.94 -10.17
N TYR A 121 25.29 11.44 -11.21
CA TYR A 121 25.14 12.18 -12.45
C TYR A 121 24.18 13.35 -12.22
N SER A 122 24.63 14.55 -12.57
CA SER A 122 23.74 15.70 -12.68
C SER A 122 23.01 15.64 -14.02
N LEU A 123 21.77 16.10 -14.08
CA LEU A 123 21.00 16.19 -15.33
C LEU A 123 21.73 17.01 -16.41
N SER A 124 22.56 17.96 -15.98
CA SER A 124 23.44 18.76 -16.84
C SER A 124 24.46 17.91 -17.62
N ASP A 125 24.89 16.78 -17.06
CA ASP A 125 25.84 15.87 -17.70
C ASP A 125 25.19 15.08 -18.84
N ILE A 126 23.86 14.95 -18.82
CA ILE A 126 23.07 14.16 -19.78
C ILE A 126 22.55 15.06 -20.91
N VAL A 127 22.04 16.24 -20.57
CA VAL A 127 21.31 17.10 -21.53
C VAL A 127 22.26 18.00 -22.33
N GLY A 128 23.52 18.12 -21.92
CA GLY A 128 24.43 19.12 -22.46
C GLY A 128 24.01 20.52 -22.03
N LYS A 129 24.99 21.41 -21.80
CA LYS A 129 24.69 22.84 -21.61
C LYS A 129 24.20 23.39 -22.95
N THR A 130 22.93 23.79 -23.02
CA THR A 130 22.47 24.79 -24.01
C THR A 130 23.08 26.14 -23.70
#